data_AF-A0A376DJD5-F1
#
_entry.id   AF-A0A376DJD5-F1
#
_cell.length_a   1.000
_cell.length_b   1.000
_cell.length_c   1.000
_cell.angle_alpha   90.00
_cell.angle_beta   90.00
_cell.angle_gamma   90.00
#
_symmetry.space_group_name_H-M   'P 1'
#
loop_
_entity.id
_entity.type
_entity.pdbx_description
1 polymer ?
#
loop_
_entity_poly.entity_id
_entity_poly.type
_entity_poly.pdbx_seq_one_letter_code
_entity_poly.pdbx_strand_id
1 'polypeptide(L)' 'MADEFDNASALEELERDLALANRHKPSMAPTGYCYNCHAPIPTGNFCDSDCCEDWQKVQWAKSQRQR' A
#
# COMPACT_ATOMS: atom_id res chain seq x y z
N MET A 1 -11.65 13.06 36.78
CA MET A 1 -12.62 12.05 36.30
C MET A 1 -12.70 12.27 34.81
N ALA A 2 -12.30 11.29 34.00
CA ALA A 2 -12.43 11.40 32.55
C ALA A 2 -13.93 11.30 32.22
N ASP A 3 -14.44 12.24 31.43
CA ASP A 3 -15.82 12.21 31.00
C ASP A 3 -15.99 11.35 29.72
N GLU A 4 -17.20 11.33 29.18
CA GLU A 4 -17.52 10.56 27.98
C GLU A 4 -16.78 11.07 26.74
N PHE A 5 -16.45 12.36 26.69
CA PHE A 5 -15.70 12.97 25.60
C PHE A 5 -14.22 12.61 25.67
N ASP A 6 -13.62 12.64 26.86
CA ASP A 6 -12.23 12.23 27.07
C ASP A 6 -12.00 10.77 26.62
N ASN A 7 -12.94 9.88 26.93
CA ASN A 7 -12.89 8.47 26.50
C ASN A 7 -13.08 8.32 24.99
N ALA A 8 -14.00 9.08 24.38
CA ALA A 8 -14.21 9.03 22.94
C ALA A 8 -12.94 9.45 22.17
N SER A 9 -12.29 10.54 22.59
CA SER A 9 -11.05 11.01 21.96
C SER A 9 -9.90 10.01 22.11
N ALA A 10 -9.78 9.35 23.26
CA ALA A 10 -8.77 8.32 23.47
C ALA A 10 -8.99 7.09 22.57
N LEU A 11 -10.24 6.71 22.30
CA LEU A 11 -10.57 5.63 21.38
C LEU A 11 -10.26 6.00 19.92
N GLU A 12 -10.61 7.21 19.50
CA GLU A 12 -10.30 7.68 18.14
C GLU A 12 -8.79 7.74 17.88
N GLU A 13 -8.01 8.23 18.85
CA GLU A 13 -6.54 8.26 18.76
C GLU A 13 -5.97 6.83 18.64
N LEU A 14 -6.45 5.90 19.47
CA LEU A 14 -6.03 4.50 19.44
C LEU A 14 -6.38 3.82 18.09
N GLU A 15 -7.60 4.02 17.58
CA GLU A 15 -8.02 3.48 16.30
C GLU A 15 -7.17 4.02 15.15
N ARG A 16 -6.86 5.31 15.18
CA ARG A 16 -5.99 5.96 14.18
C ARG A 16 -4.58 5.39 14.21
N ASP A 17 -4.01 5.22 15.39
CA ASP A 17 -2.68 4.64 15.56
C ASP A 17 -2.63 3.18 15.08
N LEU A 18 -3.65 2.39 15.39
CA LEU A 18 -3.77 1.02 14.89
C LEU A 18 -3.90 0.96 13.37
N ALA A 19 -4.67 1.88 12.76
CA ALA A 19 -4.81 1.95 11.31
C ALA A 19 -3.49 2.31 10.62
N LEU A 20 -2.71 3.22 11.21
CA LEU A 20 -1.38 3.59 10.70
C LEU A 20 -0.37 2.46 10.87
N ALA A 21 -0.35 1.79 12.02
CA ALA A 21 0.56 0.68 12.33
C ALA A 21 0.29 -0.54 11.44
N ASN A 22 -0.98 -0.86 11.20
CA ASN A 22 -1.40 -2.00 10.37
C ASN A 22 -1.48 -1.67 8.88
N ARG A 23 -1.11 -0.45 8.46
CA ARG A 23 -1.10 -0.08 7.05
C ARG A 23 -0.08 -0.95 6.32
N HIS A 24 -0.56 -1.93 5.57
CA HIS A 24 0.28 -2.81 4.75
C HIS A 24 1.07 -1.95 3.74
N LYS A 25 2.37 -1.79 3.96
CA LYS A 25 3.27 -1.18 2.98
C LYS A 25 3.63 -2.28 2.00
N PRO A 26 3.19 -2.23 0.74
CA PRO A 26 3.63 -3.21 -0.25
C PRO A 26 5.14 -3.02 -0.46
N SER A 27 5.94 -3.85 0.22
CA SER A 27 7.37 -3.95 -0.04
C SER A 27 7.55 -4.81 -1.27
N MET A 28 7.58 -4.18 -2.45
CA MET A 28 8.00 -4.85 -3.67
C MET A 28 9.53 -4.93 -3.66
N ALA A 29 10.08 -6.14 -3.49
CA ALA A 29 11.51 -6.35 -3.53
C ALA A 29 12.05 -6.18 -4.97
N PRO A 30 13.20 -5.54 -5.18
CA PRO A 30 13.79 -5.44 -6.51
C PRO A 30 14.24 -6.82 -6.98
N THR A 31 13.71 -7.28 -8.11
CA THR A 31 14.03 -8.59 -8.71
C THR A 31 15.10 -8.50 -9.80
N GLY A 32 15.51 -7.28 -10.18
CA GLY A 32 16.35 -7.02 -11.34
C GLY A 32 15.58 -7.02 -12.68
N TYR A 33 14.26 -7.24 -12.64
CA TYR A 33 13.38 -7.22 -13.81
C TYR A 33 12.14 -6.37 -13.55
N CYS A 34 11.60 -5.76 -14.60
CA CYS A 34 10.36 -4.99 -14.52
C CYS A 34 9.18 -5.90 -14.17
N TYR A 35 8.39 -5.52 -13.17
CA TYR A 35 7.22 -6.29 -12.73
C TYR A 35 6.06 -6.32 -13.73
N ASN A 36 6.06 -5.45 -14.75
CA ASN A 36 5.04 -5.41 -15.80
C ASN A 36 5.52 -6.15 -17.06
N CYS A 37 6.59 -5.66 -17.69
CA CYS A 37 7.06 -6.16 -18.99
C CYS A 37 8.20 -7.19 -18.91
N HIS A 38 8.73 -7.47 -17.71
CA HIS A 38 9.85 -8.41 -17.49
C HIS A 38 11.17 -8.04 -18.18
N ALA A 39 11.32 -6.79 -18.64
CA ALA A 39 12.59 -6.30 -19.14
C ALA A 39 13.64 -6.21 -18.01
N PRO A 40 14.94 -6.48 -18.27
CA PRO A 40 15.99 -6.32 -17.28
C PRO A 40 16.14 -4.84 -16.90
N ILE A 41 16.22 -4.55 -15.60
CA ILE A 41 16.37 -3.18 -15.08
C ILE A 41 17.53 -3.11 -14.07
N PRO A 42 18.38 -2.06 -14.14
CA PRO A 42 19.53 -1.95 -13.27
C PRO A 42 19.16 -1.59 -11.83
N THR A 43 18.07 -0.84 -11.64
CA THR A 43 17.60 -0.37 -10.33
C THR A 43 16.09 -0.23 -10.30
N GLY A 44 15.48 -0.49 -9.14
CA GLY A 44 14.04 -0.34 -8.94
C GLY A 44 13.24 -1.56 -9.40
N ASN A 45 11.95 -1.33 -9.64
CA ASN A 45 10.96 -2.39 -9.87
C ASN A 45 10.26 -2.27 -11.24
N PHE A 46 10.39 -1.13 -11.93
CA PHE A 46 9.77 -0.86 -13.22
C PHE A 46 10.78 -0.17 -14.15
N CYS A 47 10.67 -0.40 -15.45
CA CYS A 47 11.55 0.21 -16.45
C CYS A 47 11.19 1.68 -16.73
N ASP A 48 9.93 2.06 -16.56
CA ASP A 48 9.39 3.39 -16.81
C ASP A 48 8.11 3.64 -15.97
N SER A 49 7.56 4.85 -16.07
CA SER A 49 6.31 5.24 -15.40
C SER A 49 5.11 4.44 -15.92
N ASP A 50 5.03 4.23 -17.23
CA ASP A 50 3.89 3.56 -17.87
C ASP A 50 3.72 2.13 -17.33
N CYS A 51 4.81 1.38 -17.21
CA CYS A 51 4.83 0.04 -16.64
C CYS A 51 4.41 0.01 -15.17
N CYS A 52 4.77 1.05 -14.41
CA CYS A 52 4.34 1.18 -13.01
C CYS A 52 2.83 1.43 -12.92
N GLU A 53 2.30 2.31 -13.75
CA GLU A 53 0.87 2.65 -13.79
C GLU A 53 0.01 1.49 -14.26
N ASP A 54 0.44 0.79 -15.31
CA ASP A 54 -0.28 -0.37 -15.84
C ASP A 54 -0.30 -1.53 -14.85
N TRP A 55 0.82 -1.80 -14.18
CA TRP A 55 0.86 -2.79 -13.11
C TRP A 55 -0.11 -2.41 -11.97
N GLN A 56 -0.12 -1.15 -11.54
CA GLN A 56 -1.04 -0.66 -10.49
C GLN A 56 -2.51 -0.81 -10.89
N LYS A 57 -2.89 -0.47 -12.13
CA LYS A 57 -4.25 -0.66 -12.64
C LYS A 57 -4.67 -2.12 -12.59
N VAL A 58 -3.78 -3.04 -12.97
CA VAL A 58 -4.04 -4.49 -12.91
C VAL A 58 -4.20 -4.95 -11.47
N GLN A 59 -3.34 -4.51 -10.54
CA GLN A 59 -3.48 -4.86 -9.13
C GLN A 59 -4.77 -4.33 -8.51
N TRP A 60 -5.14 -3.08 -8.82
CA TRP A 60 -6.39 -2.49 -8.34
C TRP A 60 -7.61 -3.24 -8.88
N ALA A 61 -7.62 -3.57 -10.18
CA ALA A 61 -8.69 -4.38 -10.76
C ALA A 61 -8.80 -5.77 -10.10
N LYS A 62 -7.66 -6.39 -9.75
CA LYS A 62 -7.64 -7.65 -8.99
C LYS A 62 -8.20 -7.49 -7.57
N SER A 63 -7.83 -6.42 -6.86
CA SER A 63 -8.32 -6.19 -5.48
C SER A 63 -9.82 -5.91 -5.45
N GLN A 64 -10.37 -5.24 -6.48
CA GLN A 64 -11.82 -5.01 -6.59
C GLN A 64 -12.60 -6.29 -6.86
N ARG A 65 -12.03 -7.27 -7.57
CA ARG A 65 -12.68 -8.56 -7.86
C ARG A 65 -12.68 -9.53 -6.68
N GLN A 66 -11.90 -9.26 -5.63
CA GLN A 66 -11.78 -10.10 -4.44
C GLN A 66 -12.64 -9.60 -3.25
N ARG A 67 -13.42 -8.53 -3.43
CA ARG A 67 -14.38 -8.02 -2.44
C ARG A 67 -15.80 -8.51 -2.69
#